data_AF-A0A139WA72-F1
#
_entry.id   AF-A0A139WA72-F1
#
_cell.length_a   1.000
_cell.length_b   1.000
_cell.length_c   1.000
_cell.angle_alpha   90.00
_cell.angle_beta   90.00
_cell.angle_gamma   90.00
#
_symmetry.space_group_name_H-M   'P 1'
#
loop_
_entity.id
_entity.type
_entity.pdbx_description
1 polymer ?
#
loop_
_entity_poly.entity_id
_entity_poly.type
_entity_poly.pdbx_seq_one_letter_code
_entity_poly.pdbx_strand_id
1 'polypeptide(L)'
;MELSEYAQDPYLIHPQTCSQDVENFPKIEFPDIVMYLVDTKSAYTMQQLKGYKGLDAYKYATCGWVKQVAVKVFGSYVVVLGKVLHSQRLNEPMLQPWIIAEKEGNICSAHCTCIAGLGEVCTHVGALLFTVELNVRDLEETTVTGKKAYWMPPSGKPAQPQRVSNIDFSVPKKRLPRDEPLTVRDKGQENIPSLSRTERQELLNLFASTSQGSAAHLITNPFAQSKKEERDQKKKHWITTLFSEDHIHKSL
;
A
#
# COMPACT_ATOMS: atom_id res chain seq x y z
N MET A 1 23.04 -6.11 -33.20
CA MET A 1 21.95 -5.69 -32.30
C MET A 1 20.87 -5.15 -33.20
N GLU A 2 19.84 -5.95 -33.45
CA GLU A 2 18.88 -5.72 -34.53
C GLU A 2 18.02 -4.47 -34.27
N LEU A 3 18.07 -3.51 -35.18
CA LEU A 3 17.22 -2.31 -35.19
C LEU A 3 15.74 -2.62 -35.51
N SER A 4 15.41 -3.87 -35.86
CA SER A 4 14.05 -4.28 -36.27
C SER A 4 13.08 -4.37 -35.09
N GLU A 5 13.55 -4.65 -33.88
CA GLU A 5 12.69 -4.83 -32.70
C GLU A 5 12.21 -3.50 -32.10
N TYR A 6 12.95 -2.41 -32.36
CA TYR A 6 12.65 -1.05 -31.86
C TYR A 6 11.92 -0.17 -32.87
N ALA A 7 11.74 -0.62 -34.11
CA ALA A 7 11.19 0.17 -35.22
C ALA A 7 9.71 -0.16 -35.53
N GLN A 8 8.97 -0.71 -34.57
CA GLN A 8 7.56 -1.03 -34.76
C GLN A 8 6.67 0.16 -34.38
N ASP A 9 5.83 0.59 -35.32
CA ASP A 9 4.86 1.67 -35.10
C ASP A 9 3.94 1.33 -33.90
N PRO A 10 3.83 2.21 -32.89
CA PRO A 10 2.94 2.04 -31.74
C PRO A 10 1.49 1.72 -32.11
N TYR A 11 1.00 2.21 -33.26
CA TYR A 11 -0.35 1.92 -33.73
C TYR A 11 -0.55 0.49 -34.21
N LEU A 12 0.52 -0.19 -34.63
CA LEU A 12 0.48 -1.56 -35.12
C LEU A 12 0.64 -2.59 -33.99
N ILE A 13 0.79 -2.14 -32.75
CA ILE A 13 0.91 -3.04 -31.60
C ILE A 13 -0.44 -3.71 -31.34
N HIS A 14 -0.49 -5.03 -31.51
CA HIS A 14 -1.72 -5.78 -31.30
C HIS A 14 -2.08 -5.84 -29.81
N PRO A 15 -3.35 -5.57 -29.42
CA PRO A 15 -3.79 -5.53 -28.02
C PRO A 15 -3.53 -6.82 -27.22
N GLN A 16 -3.46 -7.97 -27.89
CA GLN A 16 -3.18 -9.26 -27.25
C GLN A 16 -1.73 -9.40 -26.77
N THR A 17 -0.80 -8.59 -27.30
CA THR A 17 0.61 -8.60 -26.88
C THR A 17 0.89 -7.64 -25.72
N CYS A 18 -0.12 -6.90 -25.28
CA CYS A 18 0.00 -5.90 -24.22
C CYS A 18 -0.49 -6.49 -22.89
N SER A 19 0.23 -6.20 -21.82
CA SER A 19 -0.23 -6.46 -20.46
C SER A 19 -1.13 -5.32 -19.97
N GLN A 20 -2.01 -5.62 -19.01
CA GLN A 20 -2.79 -4.61 -18.28
C GLN A 20 -2.31 -4.47 -16.84
N ASP A 21 -1.17 -5.09 -16.52
CA ASP A 21 -0.63 -5.11 -15.18
C ASP A 21 -0.05 -3.73 -14.85
N VAL A 22 -0.55 -3.16 -13.76
CA VAL A 22 -0.15 -1.82 -13.31
C VAL A 22 1.32 -1.79 -12.89
N GLU A 23 1.89 -2.94 -12.50
CA GLU A 23 3.32 -3.07 -12.16
C GLU A 23 4.27 -2.73 -13.33
N ASN A 24 3.78 -2.85 -14.57
CA ASN A 24 4.55 -2.54 -15.77
C ASN A 24 4.44 -1.06 -16.18
N PHE A 25 3.68 -0.24 -15.47
CA PHE A 25 3.50 1.16 -15.81
C PHE A 25 4.81 1.93 -15.56
N PRO A 26 5.15 2.91 -16.42
CA PRO A 26 6.28 3.79 -16.17
C PRO A 26 5.97 4.65 -14.93
N LYS A 27 6.99 4.92 -14.11
CA LYS A 27 6.85 5.69 -12.87
C LYS A 27 6.72 7.19 -13.15
N ILE A 28 5.64 7.59 -13.82
CA ILE A 28 5.39 8.98 -14.20
C ILE A 28 4.84 9.74 -12.99
N GLU A 29 5.49 10.82 -12.61
CA GLU A 29 4.98 11.76 -11.60
C GLU A 29 4.35 13.01 -12.24
N PHE A 30 3.61 13.78 -11.45
CA PHE A 30 3.01 15.04 -11.90
C PHE A 30 4.02 16.03 -12.52
N PRO A 31 5.23 16.26 -11.96
CA PRO A 31 6.22 17.16 -12.56
C PRO A 31 6.65 16.72 -13.97
N ASP A 32 6.77 15.42 -14.22
CA ASP A 32 7.14 14.88 -15.52
C ASP A 32 6.08 15.19 -16.57
N ILE A 33 4.80 15.08 -16.20
CA ILE A 33 3.68 15.43 -17.07
C ILE A 33 3.71 16.92 -17.42
N VAL A 34 3.97 17.79 -16.44
CA VAL A 34 4.06 19.24 -16.65
C VAL A 34 5.22 19.57 -17.58
N MET A 35 6.40 19.00 -17.30
CA MET A 35 7.60 19.17 -18.12
C MET A 35 7.31 18.74 -19.57
N TYR A 36 6.66 17.59 -19.74
CA TYR A 36 6.34 17.06 -21.06
C TYR A 36 5.36 17.95 -21.84
N LEU A 37 4.25 18.35 -21.22
CA LEU A 37 3.18 19.09 -21.90
C LEU A 37 3.56 20.56 -22.17
N VAL A 38 4.35 21.18 -21.29
CA VAL A 38 4.63 22.62 -21.34
C VAL A 38 6.01 22.91 -21.95
N ASP A 39 7.04 22.23 -21.46
CA ASP A 39 8.45 22.61 -21.70
C ASP A 39 9.15 21.77 -22.76
N THR A 40 8.62 20.60 -23.13
CA THR A 40 9.14 19.80 -24.24
C THR A 40 9.14 20.60 -25.53
N LYS A 41 10.21 20.43 -26.31
CA LYS A 41 10.36 21.03 -27.62
C LYS A 41 9.82 20.08 -28.69
N SER A 42 9.00 20.60 -29.59
CA SER A 42 8.58 19.83 -30.77
C SER A 42 9.80 19.45 -31.60
N ALA A 43 9.85 18.20 -32.06
CA ALA A 43 10.92 17.70 -32.92
C ALA A 43 11.04 18.48 -34.25
N TYR A 44 9.95 19.07 -34.73
CA TYR A 44 9.90 19.75 -36.02
C TYR A 44 10.21 21.24 -35.92
N THR A 45 9.55 21.95 -35.00
CA THR A 45 9.67 23.41 -34.90
C THR A 45 10.74 23.85 -33.91
N MET A 46 11.27 22.94 -33.07
CA MET A 46 12.20 23.22 -31.96
C MET A 46 11.67 24.23 -30.93
N GLN A 47 10.38 24.59 -31.02
CA GLN A 47 9.70 25.45 -30.08
C GLN A 47 9.07 24.61 -28.97
N GLN A 48 8.93 25.20 -27.78
CA GLN A 48 8.20 24.58 -26.68
C GLN A 48 6.74 24.35 -27.06
N LEU A 49 6.19 23.20 -26.67
CA LEU A 49 4.82 22.79 -27.00
C LEU A 49 3.77 23.69 -26.32
N LYS A 50 4.06 24.22 -25.11
CA LYS A 50 3.18 25.15 -24.37
C LYS A 50 1.73 24.65 -24.27
N GLY A 51 1.56 23.34 -24.07
CA GLY A 51 0.29 22.63 -24.03
C GLY A 51 -0.49 22.78 -22.72
N TYR A 52 -0.68 24.01 -22.23
CA TYR A 52 -1.31 24.28 -20.92
C TYR A 52 -2.72 23.66 -20.77
N LYS A 53 -3.48 23.56 -21.87
CA LYS A 53 -4.80 22.91 -21.87
C LYS A 53 -4.75 21.41 -21.57
N GLY A 54 -3.60 20.77 -21.80
CA GLY A 54 -3.38 19.38 -21.45
C GLY A 54 -3.39 19.15 -19.93
N LEU A 55 -3.02 20.15 -19.12
CA LEU A 55 -3.01 20.06 -17.66
C LEU A 55 -4.42 19.93 -17.06
N ASP A 56 -5.42 20.54 -17.71
CA ASP A 56 -6.82 20.40 -17.33
C ASP A 56 -7.36 18.97 -17.55
N ALA A 57 -6.63 18.12 -18.29
CA ALA A 57 -7.06 16.78 -18.63
C ALA A 57 -7.08 15.81 -17.43
N TYR A 58 -6.54 16.21 -16.28
CA TYR A 58 -6.70 15.49 -15.01
C TYR A 58 -8.18 15.20 -14.69
N LYS A 59 -9.07 16.15 -15.01
CA LYS A 59 -10.53 15.99 -14.85
C LYS A 59 -11.08 14.83 -15.69
N TYR A 60 -10.54 14.61 -16.88
CA TYR A 60 -10.97 13.50 -17.74
C TYR A 60 -10.49 12.15 -17.20
N ALA A 61 -9.26 12.09 -16.68
CA ALA A 61 -8.75 10.88 -16.03
C ALA A 61 -9.64 10.48 -14.83
N THR A 62 -9.90 11.42 -13.92
CA THR A 62 -10.73 11.21 -12.72
C THR A 62 -12.20 10.91 -13.06
N CYS A 63 -12.76 11.51 -14.11
CA CYS A 63 -14.12 11.22 -14.59
C CYS A 63 -14.23 9.90 -15.39
N GLY A 64 -13.17 9.10 -15.52
CA GLY A 64 -13.23 7.80 -16.19
C GLY A 64 -13.43 7.90 -17.70
N TRP A 65 -12.89 8.94 -18.34
CA TRP A 65 -12.92 9.10 -19.80
C TRP A 65 -11.97 8.15 -20.53
N VAL A 66 -10.91 7.72 -19.85
CA VAL A 66 -10.00 6.66 -20.32
C VAL A 66 -10.63 5.33 -19.94
N LYS A 67 -11.01 4.51 -20.94
CA LYS A 67 -11.71 3.23 -20.68
C LYS A 67 -10.77 2.04 -20.64
N GLN A 68 -9.67 2.12 -21.36
CA GLN A 68 -8.71 1.03 -21.43
C GLN A 68 -7.30 1.60 -21.49
N VAL A 69 -6.41 1.01 -20.71
CA VAL A 69 -4.98 1.25 -20.75
C VAL A 69 -4.30 -0.11 -20.88
N ALA A 70 -3.35 -0.21 -21.80
CA ALA A 70 -2.57 -1.40 -22.04
C ALA A 70 -1.11 -1.01 -22.19
N VAL A 71 -0.19 -1.87 -21.74
CA VAL A 71 1.23 -1.55 -21.66
C VAL A 71 2.05 -2.62 -22.37
N LYS A 72 3.12 -2.19 -23.03
CA LYS A 72 4.12 -3.07 -23.62
C LYS A 72 5.52 -2.53 -23.32
N VAL A 73 6.34 -3.37 -22.70
CA VAL A 73 7.71 -3.02 -22.34
C VAL A 73 8.66 -3.42 -23.48
N PHE A 74 9.53 -2.50 -23.88
CA PHE A 74 10.58 -2.68 -24.88
C PHE A 74 11.93 -2.25 -24.30
N GLY A 75 12.64 -3.19 -23.66
CA GLY A 75 13.92 -2.91 -23.02
C GLY A 75 13.79 -1.84 -21.92
N SER A 76 14.38 -0.66 -22.14
CA SER A 76 14.32 0.49 -21.23
C SER A 76 13.07 1.36 -21.40
N TYR A 77 12.38 1.23 -22.53
CA TYR A 77 11.20 2.02 -22.87
C TYR A 77 9.92 1.24 -22.61
N VAL A 78 8.86 1.96 -22.30
CA VAL A 78 7.53 1.44 -22.03
C VAL A 78 6.56 2.19 -22.93
N VAL A 79 5.81 1.43 -23.73
CA VAL A 79 4.75 1.95 -24.59
C VAL A 79 3.43 1.73 -23.89
N VAL A 80 2.71 2.82 -23.63
CA VAL A 80 1.37 2.81 -23.06
C VAL A 80 0.37 3.13 -24.16
N LEU A 81 -0.59 2.25 -24.38
CA LEU A 81 -1.69 2.41 -25.32
C LEU A 81 -2.97 2.70 -24.55
N GLY A 82 -3.69 3.73 -24.96
CA GLY A 82 -4.97 4.13 -24.36
C GLY A 82 -6.13 3.99 -25.32
N LYS A 83 -7.33 3.86 -24.75
CA LYS A 83 -8.58 4.18 -25.43
C LYS A 83 -9.31 5.26 -24.64
N VAL A 84 -9.57 6.39 -25.29
CA VAL A 84 -10.15 7.58 -24.65
C VAL A 84 -11.37 8.05 -25.44
N LEU A 85 -12.44 8.41 -24.73
CA LEU A 85 -13.65 8.96 -25.33
C LEU A 85 -13.43 10.41 -25.84
N HIS A 86 -14.28 10.87 -26.77
CA HIS A 86 -14.32 12.25 -27.25
C HIS A 86 -15.13 13.19 -26.34
N SER A 87 -14.54 14.28 -25.84
CA SER A 87 -15.17 15.18 -24.84
C SER A 87 -16.60 15.65 -25.17
N GLN A 88 -16.92 15.77 -26.46
CA GLN A 88 -18.20 16.29 -26.96
C GLN A 88 -19.01 15.28 -27.79
N ARG A 89 -18.43 14.13 -28.17
CA ARG A 89 -19.00 13.20 -29.14
C ARG A 89 -18.95 11.76 -28.64
N LEU A 90 -19.78 11.45 -27.66
CA LEU A 90 -19.78 10.14 -26.98
C LEU A 90 -20.13 8.96 -27.89
N ASN A 91 -20.83 9.20 -29.00
CA ASN A 91 -21.22 8.16 -29.96
C ASN A 91 -20.14 7.83 -30.99
N GLU A 92 -19.07 8.64 -31.08
CA GLU A 92 -17.96 8.37 -31.98
C GLU A 92 -17.03 7.30 -31.41
N PRO A 93 -16.33 6.54 -32.28
CA PRO A 93 -15.37 5.55 -31.83
C PRO A 93 -14.31 6.20 -30.94
N MET A 94 -13.83 5.41 -29.98
CA MET A 94 -12.80 5.87 -29.04
C MET A 94 -11.51 6.22 -29.77
N LEU A 95 -10.88 7.30 -29.33
CA LEU A 95 -9.56 7.70 -29.79
C LEU A 95 -8.49 6.82 -29.17
N GLN A 96 -7.40 6.64 -29.90
CA GLN A 96 -6.29 5.78 -29.53
C GLN A 96 -5.03 6.62 -29.31
N PRO A 97 -4.88 7.25 -28.13
CA PRO A 97 -3.61 7.83 -27.74
C PRO A 97 -2.59 6.75 -27.37
N TRP A 98 -1.32 7.03 -27.63
CA TRP A 98 -0.21 6.25 -27.11
C TRP A 98 0.86 7.17 -26.52
N ILE A 99 1.64 6.63 -25.60
CA ILE A 99 2.74 7.30 -24.93
C ILE A 99 3.94 6.35 -24.94
N ILE A 100 5.12 6.90 -25.17
CA ILE A 100 6.41 6.24 -25.00
C ILE A 100 7.12 6.95 -23.87
N ALA A 101 7.42 6.21 -22.80
CA ALA A 101 8.13 6.72 -21.64
C ALA A 101 9.23 5.73 -21.22
N GLU A 102 10.26 6.23 -20.55
CA GLU A 102 11.22 5.39 -19.86
C GLU A 102 10.59 4.82 -18.58
N LYS A 103 11.10 3.69 -18.12
CA LYS A 103 10.63 3.07 -16.88
C LYS A 103 10.75 3.99 -15.66
N GLU A 104 11.70 4.93 -15.71
CA GLU A 104 11.98 5.91 -14.65
C GLU A 104 11.01 7.10 -14.63
N GLY A 105 10.09 7.21 -15.60
CA GLY A 105 9.06 8.26 -15.61
C GLY A 105 9.25 9.35 -16.67
N ASN A 106 10.42 9.42 -17.29
CA ASN A 106 10.70 10.39 -18.35
C ASN A 106 9.87 10.09 -19.62
N ILE A 107 9.06 11.06 -20.05
CA ILE A 107 8.17 10.92 -21.20
C ILE A 107 8.90 11.33 -22.47
N CYS A 108 9.11 10.40 -23.40
CA CYS A 108 9.84 10.65 -24.64
C CYS A 108 8.95 11.26 -25.72
N SER A 109 7.79 10.66 -25.95
CA SER A 109 6.86 11.08 -27.01
C SER A 109 5.46 10.53 -26.74
N ALA A 110 4.45 11.22 -27.26
CA ALA A 110 3.06 10.79 -27.20
C ALA A 110 2.31 11.30 -28.41
N HIS A 111 1.30 10.56 -28.85
CA HIS A 111 0.47 10.96 -29.97
C HIS A 111 -0.96 10.46 -29.78
N CYS A 112 -1.90 11.05 -30.51
CA CYS A 112 -3.30 10.67 -30.49
C CYS A 112 -3.90 10.77 -31.88
N THR A 113 -4.88 9.92 -32.17
CA THR A 113 -5.60 9.93 -33.45
C THR A 113 -6.55 11.12 -33.63
N CYS A 114 -6.67 12.02 -32.65
CA CYS A 114 -7.51 13.21 -32.78
C CYS A 114 -6.83 14.31 -33.62
N ILE A 115 -7.62 15.26 -34.12
CA ILE A 115 -7.13 16.37 -34.95
C ILE A 115 -6.06 17.19 -34.22
N ALA A 116 -6.22 17.41 -32.90
CA ALA A 116 -5.24 18.10 -32.07
C ALA A 116 -4.03 17.22 -31.69
N GLY A 117 -4.11 15.90 -31.94
CA GLY A 117 -3.08 14.92 -31.60
C GLY A 117 -1.82 15.05 -32.46
N LEU A 118 -1.91 15.70 -33.62
CA LEU A 118 -0.78 16.07 -34.46
C LEU A 118 0.24 16.98 -33.74
N GLY A 119 -0.20 17.68 -32.68
CA GLY A 119 0.65 18.49 -31.83
C GLY A 119 1.22 17.76 -30.62
N GLU A 120 1.02 16.45 -30.48
CA GLU A 120 1.49 15.56 -29.39
C GLU A 120 0.92 15.86 -27.99
N VAL A 121 0.45 17.09 -27.72
CA VAL A 121 -0.01 17.57 -26.40
C VAL A 121 -1.52 17.79 -26.32
N CYS A 122 -2.30 16.93 -26.97
CA CYS A 122 -3.76 17.04 -26.92
C CYS A 122 -4.32 16.63 -25.55
N THR A 123 -5.58 16.99 -25.27
CA THR A 123 -6.25 16.65 -24.00
C THR A 123 -6.41 15.14 -23.79
N HIS A 124 -6.47 14.32 -24.85
CA HIS A 124 -6.53 12.86 -24.72
C HIS A 124 -5.20 12.27 -24.28
N VAL A 125 -4.08 12.82 -24.75
CA VAL A 125 -2.73 12.45 -24.29
C VAL A 125 -2.58 12.83 -22.81
N GLY A 126 -2.94 14.07 -22.45
CA GLY A 126 -2.94 14.50 -21.05
C GLY A 126 -3.79 13.59 -20.15
N ALA A 127 -4.99 13.21 -20.60
CA ALA A 127 -5.87 12.30 -19.85
C ALA A 127 -5.23 10.92 -19.65
N LEU A 128 -4.55 10.38 -20.68
CA LEU A 128 -3.85 9.10 -20.57
C LEU A 128 -2.65 9.20 -19.62
N LEU A 129 -1.85 10.27 -19.71
CA LEU A 129 -0.72 10.53 -18.81
C LEU A 129 -1.16 10.60 -17.33
N PHE A 130 -2.20 11.39 -17.03
CA PHE A 130 -2.74 11.46 -15.68
C PHE A 130 -3.36 10.14 -15.23
N THR A 131 -3.93 9.35 -16.13
CA THR A 131 -4.43 8.02 -15.77
C THR A 131 -3.27 7.11 -15.36
N VAL A 132 -2.13 7.14 -16.06
CA VAL A 132 -0.94 6.37 -15.69
C VAL A 132 -0.41 6.81 -14.33
N GLU A 133 -0.25 8.12 -14.10
CA GLU A 133 0.21 8.66 -12.80
C GLU A 133 -0.70 8.24 -11.65
N LEU A 134 -2.03 8.38 -11.81
CA LEU A 134 -2.99 7.96 -10.78
C LEU A 134 -2.89 6.46 -10.48
N ASN A 135 -2.71 5.62 -11.50
CA ASN A 135 -2.56 4.18 -11.31
C ASN A 135 -1.25 3.82 -10.58
N VAL A 136 -0.14 4.49 -10.90
CA VAL A 136 1.14 4.32 -10.21
C VAL A 136 1.02 4.77 -8.76
N ARG A 137 0.39 5.92 -8.53
CA ARG A 137 0.14 6.45 -7.19
C ARG A 137 -0.73 5.52 -6.36
N ASP A 138 -1.80 4.98 -6.93
CA ASP A 138 -2.68 4.02 -6.25
C ASP A 138 -1.91 2.75 -5.84
N LEU A 139 -0.97 2.27 -6.68
CA LEU A 139 -0.11 1.14 -6.34
C LEU A 139 0.80 1.44 -5.14
N GLU A 140 1.40 2.63 -5.12
CA GLU A 140 2.32 3.05 -4.04
C GLU A 140 1.56 3.29 -2.72
N GLU A 141 0.36 3.86 -2.79
CA GLU A 141 -0.53 4.10 -1.66
C GLU A 141 -1.28 2.84 -1.21
N THR A 142 -1.17 1.71 -1.92
CA THR A 142 -1.86 0.46 -1.59
C THR A 142 -1.41 -0.07 -0.22
N THR A 143 -2.26 0.16 0.78
CA THR A 143 -2.08 -0.32 2.16
C THR A 143 -2.01 -1.86 2.25
N VAL A 144 -1.47 -2.37 3.34
CA VAL A 144 -1.36 -3.83 3.61
C VAL A 144 -2.72 -4.54 3.51
N THR A 145 -3.82 -3.83 3.80
CA THR A 145 -5.20 -4.32 3.67
C THR A 145 -5.76 -4.28 2.25
N GLY A 146 -5.18 -3.48 1.33
CA GLY A 146 -5.56 -3.42 -0.08
C GLY A 146 -4.88 -4.47 -0.96
N LYS A 147 -3.77 -5.05 -0.49
CA LYS A 147 -3.12 -6.19 -1.15
C LYS A 147 -3.91 -7.47 -0.89
N LYS A 148 -3.87 -8.42 -1.84
CA LYS A 148 -4.47 -9.75 -1.63
C LYS A 148 -3.94 -10.34 -0.31
N ALA A 149 -4.86 -10.85 0.52
CA ALA A 149 -4.51 -11.41 1.81
C ALA A 149 -3.45 -12.50 1.64
N TYR A 150 -2.26 -12.26 2.16
CA TYR A 150 -1.12 -13.19 2.11
C TYR A 150 -1.06 -14.08 3.35
N TRP A 151 -2.15 -14.14 4.13
CA TRP A 151 -2.28 -15.10 5.23
C TRP A 151 -2.08 -16.50 4.66
N MET A 152 -0.86 -17.00 4.79
CA MET A 152 -0.53 -18.37 4.47
C MET A 152 -1.41 -19.22 5.37
N PRO A 153 -2.33 -20.04 4.82
CA PRO A 153 -3.07 -20.96 5.65
C PRO A 153 -2.04 -21.78 6.43
N PRO A 154 -2.22 -21.96 7.75
CA PRO A 154 -1.27 -22.72 8.54
C PRO A 154 -1.05 -24.08 7.87
N SER A 155 0.20 -24.45 7.61
CA SER A 155 0.55 -25.66 6.85
C SER A 155 0.15 -26.98 7.54
N GLY A 156 -0.55 -26.89 8.67
CA GLY A 156 -1.10 -28.02 9.40
C GLY A 156 -2.44 -28.45 8.81
N LYS A 157 -2.76 -29.73 8.98
CA LYS A 157 -4.12 -30.23 8.71
C LYS A 157 -5.11 -29.41 9.55
N PRO A 158 -6.24 -28.98 8.98
CA PRO A 158 -7.27 -28.30 9.75
C PRO A 158 -7.67 -29.17 10.94
N ALA A 159 -7.59 -28.62 12.14
CA ALA A 159 -8.07 -29.30 13.34
C ALA A 159 -9.58 -29.55 13.18
N GLN A 160 -10.02 -30.76 13.51
CA GLN A 160 -11.44 -31.07 13.51
C GLN A 160 -12.14 -30.24 14.59
N PRO A 161 -13.30 -29.64 14.31
CA PRO A 161 -14.05 -28.88 15.31
C PRO A 161 -14.43 -29.80 16.47
N GLN A 162 -14.02 -29.45 17.68
CA GLN A 162 -14.32 -30.16 18.90
C GLN A 162 -14.95 -29.21 19.93
N ARG A 163 -15.68 -29.76 20.91
CA ARG A 163 -16.14 -29.00 22.07
C ARG A 163 -14.93 -28.39 22.79
N VAL A 164 -15.07 -27.17 23.32
CA VAL A 164 -14.00 -26.45 24.03
C VAL A 164 -13.34 -27.30 25.12
N SER A 165 -14.12 -28.14 25.82
CA SER A 165 -13.61 -29.07 26.84
C SER A 165 -12.61 -30.12 26.33
N ASN A 166 -12.63 -30.40 25.03
CA ASN A 166 -11.87 -31.47 24.39
C ASN A 166 -10.73 -30.93 23.52
N ILE A 167 -10.58 -29.60 23.43
CA ILE A 167 -9.49 -28.97 22.68
C ILE A 167 -8.27 -28.91 23.60
N ASP A 168 -7.19 -29.56 23.19
CA ASP A 168 -5.91 -29.45 23.89
C ASP A 168 -5.22 -28.12 23.52
N PHE A 169 -5.19 -27.19 24.49
CA PHE A 169 -4.50 -25.90 24.36
C PHE A 169 -3.04 -25.94 24.82
N SER A 170 -2.51 -27.13 25.12
CA SER A 170 -1.11 -27.30 25.54
C SER A 170 -0.15 -26.84 24.43
N VAL A 171 0.91 -26.13 24.82
CA VAL A 171 1.88 -25.57 23.87
C VAL A 171 2.63 -26.72 23.17
N PRO A 172 2.70 -26.76 21.83
CA PRO A 172 3.41 -27.82 21.13
C PRO A 172 4.91 -27.74 21.42
N LYS A 173 5.49 -28.86 21.88
CA LYS A 173 6.91 -29.01 22.28
C LYS A 173 7.95 -28.61 21.21
N LYS A 174 7.54 -28.44 19.95
CA LYS A 174 8.43 -28.15 18.80
C LYS A 174 8.74 -26.66 18.60
N ARG A 175 8.25 -25.74 19.43
CA ARG A 175 8.55 -24.28 19.34
C ARG A 175 9.72 -23.80 20.20
N LEU A 176 10.58 -24.71 20.69
CA LEU A 176 11.79 -24.32 21.40
C LEU A 176 12.99 -24.46 20.46
N PRO A 177 13.81 -23.41 20.27
CA PRO A 177 15.14 -23.55 19.67
C PRO A 177 15.89 -24.61 20.47
N ARG A 178 16.41 -25.60 19.74
CA ARG A 178 17.29 -26.64 20.25
C ARG A 178 18.55 -25.95 20.84
N ASP A 179 18.97 -26.41 22.01
CA ASP A 179 20.27 -26.17 22.69
C ASP A 179 20.33 -25.35 23.98
N GLU A 180 19.25 -25.23 24.76
CA GLU A 180 19.40 -25.12 26.22
C GLU A 180 18.31 -25.92 26.97
N PRO A 181 18.68 -26.68 28.02
CA PRO A 181 17.69 -27.25 28.93
C PRO A 181 17.03 -26.09 29.68
N LEU A 182 15.91 -25.59 29.14
CA LEU A 182 15.02 -24.74 29.90
C LEU A 182 14.57 -25.55 31.11
N THR A 183 15.07 -25.15 32.28
CA THR A 183 14.35 -25.36 33.53
C THR A 183 13.05 -24.58 33.39
N VAL A 184 12.06 -25.20 32.73
CA VAL A 184 10.68 -24.74 32.82
C VAL A 184 10.35 -24.90 34.29
N ARG A 185 10.51 -23.83 35.06
CA ARG A 185 9.74 -23.63 36.27
C ARG A 185 8.30 -23.59 35.78
N ASP A 186 7.68 -24.76 35.72
CA ASP A 186 6.25 -24.90 35.86
C ASP A 186 5.95 -24.17 37.18
N LYS A 187 5.65 -22.88 37.08
CA LYS A 187 4.64 -22.34 37.95
C LYS A 187 3.37 -22.99 37.43
N GLY A 188 3.17 -24.27 37.80
CA GLY A 188 1.90 -24.93 37.63
C GLY A 188 0.85 -23.94 38.08
N GLN A 189 -0.21 -23.77 37.29
CA GLN A 189 -1.34 -22.96 37.75
C GLN A 189 -1.60 -23.38 39.18
N GLU A 190 -1.38 -22.46 40.13
CA GLU A 190 -1.70 -22.75 41.51
C GLU A 190 -3.15 -23.23 41.51
N ASN A 191 -3.41 -24.34 42.19
CA ASN A 191 -4.71 -24.97 42.18
C ASN A 191 -5.68 -23.99 42.84
N ILE A 192 -6.31 -23.11 42.05
CA ILE A 192 -7.19 -22.06 42.57
C ILE A 192 -8.37 -22.80 43.20
N PRO A 193 -8.55 -22.74 44.53
CA PRO A 193 -9.61 -23.47 45.19
C PRO A 193 -10.96 -22.99 44.65
N SER A 194 -11.88 -23.95 44.46
CA SER A 194 -13.21 -23.62 43.97
C SER A 194 -13.93 -22.73 45.00
N LEU A 195 -14.36 -21.54 44.58
CA LEU A 195 -15.11 -20.59 45.40
C LEU A 195 -16.27 -21.28 46.14
N SER A 196 -16.24 -21.18 47.47
CA SER A 196 -17.26 -21.73 48.36
C SER A 196 -18.60 -21.01 48.17
N ARG A 197 -19.69 -21.67 48.59
CA ARG A 197 -21.04 -21.14 48.40
C ARG A 197 -21.26 -19.82 49.13
N THR A 198 -20.63 -19.65 50.29
CA THR A 198 -20.70 -18.42 51.10
C THR A 198 -19.96 -17.27 50.42
N GLU A 199 -18.74 -17.50 49.93
CA GLU A 199 -17.96 -16.48 49.21
C GLU A 199 -18.67 -16.01 47.93
N ARG A 200 -19.33 -16.91 47.21
CA ARG A 200 -20.17 -16.53 46.06
C ARG A 200 -21.31 -15.60 46.45
N GLN A 201 -21.90 -15.82 47.62
CA GLN A 201 -23.07 -15.08 48.07
C GLN A 201 -22.68 -13.66 48.54
N GLU A 202 -21.53 -13.52 49.19
CA GLU A 202 -20.92 -12.22 49.51
C GLU A 202 -20.60 -11.42 48.25
N LEU A 203 -20.02 -12.08 47.25
CA LEU A 203 -19.66 -11.46 45.97
C LEU A 203 -20.92 -10.98 45.21
N LEU A 204 -22.00 -11.76 45.21
CA LEU A 204 -23.28 -11.36 44.62
C LEU A 204 -23.94 -10.19 45.35
N ASN A 205 -23.85 -10.15 46.70
CA ASN A 205 -24.35 -9.03 47.49
C ASN A 205 -23.56 -7.74 47.23
N LEU A 206 -22.24 -7.85 47.03
CA LEU A 206 -21.38 -6.73 46.65
C LEU A 206 -21.78 -6.16 45.28
N PHE A 207 -22.07 -7.03 44.30
CA PHE A 207 -22.59 -6.60 42.99
C PHE A 207 -23.97 -5.96 43.09
N ALA A 208 -24.86 -6.48 43.94
CA ALA A 208 -26.18 -5.89 44.14
C ALA A 208 -26.12 -4.49 44.76
N SER A 209 -25.09 -4.19 45.57
CA SER A 209 -24.88 -2.88 46.19
C SER A 209 -24.25 -1.83 45.26
N THR A 210 -23.67 -2.24 44.13
CA THR A 210 -22.96 -1.34 43.21
C THR A 210 -23.82 -1.00 42.00
N SER A 211 -24.05 0.29 41.73
CA SER A 211 -24.90 0.73 40.61
C SER A 211 -24.17 0.67 39.25
N GLN A 212 -24.99 0.64 38.19
CA GLN A 212 -24.70 0.36 36.77
C GLN A 212 -23.25 0.51 36.28
N GLY A 213 -22.66 -0.63 35.92
CA GLY A 213 -21.38 -0.76 35.22
C GLY A 213 -20.96 -2.23 35.13
N SER A 214 -19.95 -2.55 34.30
CA SER A 214 -19.40 -3.91 34.25
C SER A 214 -18.74 -4.24 35.60
N ALA A 215 -19.33 -5.22 36.30
CA ALA A 215 -18.90 -5.76 37.60
C ALA A 215 -17.38 -5.98 37.73
N ALA A 216 -16.74 -6.47 36.65
CA ALA A 216 -15.31 -6.75 36.64
C ALA A 216 -14.45 -5.47 36.74
N HIS A 217 -14.89 -4.35 36.16
CA HIS A 217 -14.14 -3.09 36.12
C HIS A 217 -14.26 -2.26 37.41
N LEU A 218 -15.27 -2.54 38.25
CA LEU A 218 -15.51 -1.82 39.51
C LEU A 218 -14.74 -2.45 40.68
N ILE A 219 -14.54 -3.77 40.66
CA ILE A 219 -13.89 -4.52 41.75
C ILE A 219 -12.39 -4.71 41.50
N THR A 220 -11.98 -4.91 40.24
CA THR A 220 -10.57 -5.13 39.91
C THR A 220 -9.94 -3.83 39.43
N ASN A 221 -8.81 -3.45 40.03
CA ASN A 221 -8.01 -2.37 39.47
C ASN A 221 -7.63 -2.75 38.03
N PRO A 222 -7.84 -1.85 37.04
CA PRO A 222 -7.56 -2.16 35.66
C PRO A 222 -6.10 -2.59 35.52
N PHE A 223 -5.88 -3.80 35.02
CA PHE A 223 -4.56 -4.44 34.87
C PHE A 223 -3.51 -3.54 34.19
N ALA A 224 -3.95 -2.57 33.40
CA ALA A 224 -3.09 -1.59 32.76
C ALA A 224 -2.42 -0.59 33.74
N GLN A 225 -2.99 -0.32 34.92
CA GLN A 225 -2.42 0.63 35.89
C GLN A 225 -1.13 0.11 36.53
N SER A 226 -1.12 -1.15 36.99
CA SER A 226 0.08 -1.75 37.59
C SER A 226 1.25 -1.84 36.60
N LYS A 227 0.96 -2.17 35.34
CA LYS A 227 1.97 -2.17 34.27
C LYS A 227 2.42 -0.77 33.85
N LYS A 228 1.59 0.25 34.00
CA LYS A 228 1.94 1.64 33.71
C LYS A 228 2.94 2.17 34.74
N GLU A 229 2.72 1.89 36.03
CA GLU A 229 3.66 2.23 37.10
C GLU A 229 5.03 1.55 36.92
N GLU A 230 5.04 0.25 36.59
CA GLU A 230 6.27 -0.50 36.33
C GLU A 230 7.02 0.05 35.10
N ARG A 231 6.29 0.46 34.05
CA ARG A 231 6.85 1.06 32.83
C ARG A 231 7.37 2.47 33.08
N ASP A 232 6.70 3.26 33.90
CA ASP A 232 7.11 4.62 34.25
C ASP A 232 8.31 4.63 35.21
N GLN A 233 8.42 3.64 36.12
CA GLN A 233 9.65 3.39 36.90
C GLN A 233 10.83 2.98 36.02
N LYS A 234 10.63 2.04 35.09
CA LYS A 234 11.66 1.68 34.10
C LYS A 234 12.05 2.88 33.24
N LYS A 235 11.09 3.77 32.89
CA LYS A 235 11.35 4.97 32.10
C LYS A 235 12.24 6.01 32.80
N LYS A 236 12.12 6.14 34.13
CA LYS A 236 12.95 7.09 34.88
C LYS A 236 14.41 6.66 34.94
N HIS A 237 14.67 5.35 35.05
CA HIS A 237 16.03 4.83 35.19
C HIS A 237 16.89 4.99 33.92
N TRP A 238 16.36 4.66 32.73
CA TRP A 238 17.16 4.71 31.49
C TRP A 238 17.45 6.14 31.00
N ILE A 239 16.57 7.12 31.24
CA ILE A 239 16.80 8.52 30.86
C ILE A 239 17.93 9.15 31.69
N THR A 240 18.01 8.83 32.98
CA THR A 240 19.10 9.32 33.85
C THR A 240 20.46 8.76 33.48
N THR A 241 20.53 7.58 32.87
CA THR A 241 21.81 6.93 32.49
C THR A 241 22.32 7.37 31.12
N LEU A 242 21.45 7.86 30.23
CA LEU A 242 21.81 8.24 28.85
C LEU A 242 22.48 9.63 28.73
N PHE A 243 22.32 10.50 29.74
CA PHE A 243 22.80 11.88 29.70
C PHE A 243 23.82 12.24 30.80
N SER A 244 24.32 11.27 31.58
CA SER A 244 25.46 11.54 32.47
C SER A 244 26.76 11.40 31.67
N GLU A 245 27.10 12.45 30.91
CA GLU A 245 28.48 12.60 30.43
C GLU A 245 29.33 13.14 31.58
N ASP A 246 30.17 12.29 32.17
CA ASP A 246 31.22 12.71 33.07
C ASP A 246 32.27 13.49 32.26
N HIS A 247 32.17 14.82 32.28
CA HIS A 247 33.20 15.70 31.72
C HIS A 247 34.43 15.74 32.62
N ILE A 248 35.21 14.66 32.62
CA ILE A 248 36.55 14.65 33.17
C ILE A 248 37.49 14.26 32.03
N HIS A 249 38.41 15.17 31.69
CA HIS A 249 39.45 15.10 30.64
C HIS A 249 39.09 15.64 29.25
N LYS A 250 38.98 16.98 29.15
CA LYS A 250 39.62 17.73 28.07
C LYS A 250 40.34 18.94 28.67
N SER A 251 41.63 18.74 29.00
CA SER A 251 42.54 19.85 29.28
C SER A 251 42.92 20.54 27.98
N LEU A 252 42.99 21.88 28.05
CA LEU A 252 43.47 22.81 27.02
C LEU A 252 44.80 22.41 26.38
#